data_AF-A0A081PAI3-F1
#
_entry.id   AF-A0A081PAI3-F1
#
_cell.length_a   1.000
_cell.length_b   1.000
_cell.length_c   1.000
_cell.angle_alpha   90.00
_cell.angle_beta   90.00
_cell.angle_gamma   90.00
#
_symmetry.space_group_name_H-M   'P 1'
#
loop_
_entity.id
_entity.type
_entity.pdbx_description
1 polymer ?
#
loop_
_entity_poly.entity_id
_entity_poly.type
_entity_poly.pdbx_seq_one_letter_code
_entity_poly.pdbx_strand_id
1 'polypeptide(L)'
;MYYFRLQQDKRFIDGLRLEQVSRDMEIKERNIVFVKEDGDKPVYLDFIDHPRRLVSDRLKALLEKYDDRLRFQSAIVTGRSTQRQDIYWFMEPGELDCLSGKTQVDAGRTCRRLVLSAPNVRRERIFRVAGLQEDVLIVRLDIAESLLRRAFTGLHLTPVELD
;
A
#
# COMPACT_ATOMS: atom_id res chain seq x y z
N MET A 1 17.63 9.90 9.05
CA MET A 1 16.22 9.82 8.60
C MET A 1 16.05 8.47 7.94
N TYR A 2 15.02 7.69 8.25
CA TYR A 2 14.89 6.32 7.77
C TYR A 2 13.55 6.12 7.06
N TYR A 3 13.56 5.26 6.05
CA TYR A 3 12.42 4.93 5.21
C TYR A 3 12.27 3.43 5.05
N PHE A 4 11.03 3.01 4.81
CA PHE A 4 10.66 1.62 4.70
C PHE A 4 9.72 1.45 3.50
N ARG A 5 9.90 0.36 2.77
CA ARG A 5 8.92 -0.12 1.81
C ARG A 5 7.79 -0.78 2.59
N LEU A 6 6.57 -0.28 2.44
CA LEU A 6 5.36 -0.90 2.97
C LEU A 6 4.76 -1.80 1.90
N GLN A 7 4.56 -3.07 2.24
CA GLN A 7 4.04 -4.10 1.33
C GLN A 7 3.00 -4.96 2.02
N GLN A 8 2.16 -5.63 1.23
CA GLN A 8 1.34 -6.71 1.77
C GLN A 8 2.25 -7.85 2.22
N ASP A 9 1.96 -8.40 3.39
CA ASP A 9 2.66 -9.58 3.90
C ASP A 9 2.35 -10.79 3.01
N LYS A 10 3.41 -11.43 2.53
CA LYS A 10 3.34 -12.54 1.56
C LYS A 10 2.55 -13.74 2.08
N ARG A 11 2.40 -13.88 3.41
CA ARG A 11 1.59 -14.94 4.04
C ARG A 11 0.10 -14.85 3.71
N PHE A 12 -0.37 -13.69 3.20
CA PHE A 12 -1.77 -13.43 2.92
C PHE A 12 -2.05 -13.17 1.43
N ILE A 13 -1.19 -13.60 0.51
CA ILE A 13 -1.37 -13.37 -0.94
C ILE A 13 -2.60 -14.11 -1.48
N ASP A 14 -2.90 -15.30 -0.95
CA ASP A 14 -3.95 -16.17 -1.50
C ASP A 14 -5.28 -16.10 -0.75
N GLY A 15 -5.36 -15.41 0.40
CA GLY A 15 -6.53 -15.50 1.29
C GLY A 15 -7.74 -14.65 0.87
N LEU A 16 -7.52 -13.51 0.24
CA LEU A 16 -8.55 -12.59 -0.24
C LEU A 16 -8.19 -12.10 -1.64
N ARG A 17 -8.97 -12.52 -2.63
CA ARG A 17 -8.77 -12.08 -4.01
C ARG A 17 -9.81 -11.03 -4.38
N LEU A 18 -9.34 -9.83 -4.69
CA LEU A 18 -10.19 -8.76 -5.21
C LEU A 18 -10.69 -9.13 -6.61
N GLU A 19 -12.01 -9.15 -6.80
CA GLU A 19 -12.65 -9.35 -8.09
C GLU A 19 -12.87 -8.00 -8.77
N GLN A 20 -12.69 -7.95 -10.10
CA GLN A 20 -12.98 -6.78 -10.93
C GLN A 20 -12.19 -5.50 -10.56
N VAL A 21 -11.19 -5.61 -9.69
CA VAL A 21 -10.23 -4.54 -9.43
C VAL A 21 -9.02 -4.77 -10.32
N SER A 22 -8.66 -3.76 -11.13
CA SER A 22 -7.43 -3.75 -11.92
C SER A 22 -6.64 -2.48 -11.62
N ARG A 23 -5.37 -2.44 -12.02
CA ARG A 23 -4.52 -1.24 -11.84
C ARG A 23 -5.11 -0.01 -12.54
N ASP A 24 -5.67 -0.20 -13.73
CA ASP A 24 -6.20 0.86 -14.59
C ASP A 24 -7.69 1.17 -14.33
N MET A 25 -8.28 0.55 -13.30
CA MET A 25 -9.68 0.78 -12.95
C MET A 25 -9.90 2.23 -12.49
N GLU A 26 -10.93 2.86 -13.06
CA GLU A 26 -11.44 4.15 -12.58
C GLU A 26 -12.03 3.98 -11.16
N ILE A 27 -11.53 4.79 -10.23
CA ILE A 27 -12.10 4.92 -8.89
C ILE A 27 -13.25 5.93 -8.95
N LYS A 28 -14.44 5.49 -8.55
CA LYS A 28 -15.65 6.31 -8.47
C LYS A 28 -15.84 6.85 -7.06
N GLU A 29 -16.76 7.80 -6.87
CA GLU A 29 -17.08 8.33 -5.53
C GLU A 29 -17.53 7.22 -4.54
N ARG A 30 -18.25 6.22 -5.05
CA ARG A 30 -18.64 5.03 -4.29
C ARG A 30 -18.27 3.80 -5.08
N ASN A 31 -17.39 2.98 -4.51
CA ASN A 31 -16.94 1.74 -5.13
C ASN A 31 -17.53 0.54 -4.40
N ILE A 32 -17.80 -0.53 -5.15
CA ILE A 32 -18.12 -1.83 -4.59
C ILE A 32 -17.04 -2.78 -5.10
N VAL A 33 -16.38 -3.47 -4.18
CA VAL A 33 -15.34 -4.44 -4.46
C VAL A 33 -15.83 -5.79 -3.98
N PHE A 34 -15.99 -6.73 -4.89
CA PHE A 34 -16.28 -8.10 -4.50
C PHE A 34 -14.98 -8.81 -4.18
N VAL A 35 -14.99 -9.68 -3.17
CA VAL A 35 -13.84 -10.50 -2.83
C VAL A 35 -14.22 -11.97 -2.86
N LYS A 36 -13.36 -12.75 -3.50
CA LYS A 36 -13.36 -14.20 -3.37
C LYS A 36 -12.51 -14.55 -2.15
N GLU A 37 -13.15 -15.22 -1.22
CA GLU A 37 -12.58 -15.68 0.04
C GLU A 37 -12.17 -17.14 -0.15
N ASP A 38 -10.86 -17.41 -0.09
CA ASP A 38 -10.35 -18.78 -0.17
C ASP A 38 -10.14 -19.33 1.27
N GLY A 39 -10.69 -20.53 1.54
CA GLY A 39 -10.62 -21.20 2.84
C GLY A 39 -11.79 -20.90 3.80
N ASP A 40 -11.89 -21.68 4.88
CA ASP A 40 -13.03 -21.65 5.81
C ASP A 40 -13.06 -20.41 6.73
N LYS A 41 -11.94 -19.70 6.86
CA LYS A 41 -11.79 -18.52 7.73
C LYS A 41 -11.00 -17.42 7.01
N PRO A 42 -11.65 -16.67 6.11
CA PRO A 42 -10.97 -15.59 5.39
C PRO A 42 -10.49 -14.51 6.35
N VAL A 43 -9.25 -14.06 6.15
CA VAL A 43 -8.64 -13.02 6.97
C VAL A 43 -8.68 -11.70 6.22
N TYR A 44 -9.50 -10.78 6.70
CA TYR A 44 -9.61 -9.41 6.20
C TYR A 44 -8.42 -8.57 6.67
N LEU A 45 -7.56 -8.21 5.73
CA LEU A 45 -6.32 -7.47 5.97
C LEU A 45 -6.60 -5.98 6.17
N ASP A 46 -5.73 -5.31 6.90
CA ASP A 46 -5.79 -3.85 6.98
C ASP A 46 -5.10 -3.17 5.82
N PHE A 47 -4.14 -3.86 5.20
CA PHE A 47 -3.40 -3.39 4.05
C PHE A 47 -3.45 -4.45 2.94
N ILE A 48 -4.08 -4.10 1.84
CA ILE A 48 -4.11 -4.89 0.60
C ILE A 48 -3.36 -4.07 -0.45
N ASP A 49 -2.23 -4.57 -0.94
CA ASP A 49 -1.31 -3.78 -1.78
C ASP A 49 -1.62 -3.92 -3.29
N HIS A 50 -2.28 -5.02 -3.67
CA HIS A 50 -2.50 -5.39 -5.07
C HIS A 50 -3.92 -5.89 -5.35
N PRO A 51 -4.45 -5.69 -6.58
CA PRO A 51 -3.86 -4.92 -7.68
C PRO A 51 -3.94 -3.39 -7.49
N ARG A 52 -4.75 -2.92 -6.54
CA ARG A 52 -4.79 -1.53 -6.08
C ARG A 52 -4.81 -1.49 -4.56
N ARG A 53 -4.25 -0.42 -3.99
CA ARG A 53 -4.15 -0.30 -2.53
C ARG A 53 -5.49 -0.04 -1.88
N LEU A 54 -5.95 -1.01 -1.10
CA LEU A 54 -7.08 -0.86 -0.19
C LEU A 54 -6.57 -0.90 1.25
N VAL A 55 -7.06 0.03 2.06
CA VAL A 55 -6.79 0.06 3.49
C VAL A 55 -8.07 -0.03 4.30
N SER A 56 -8.02 -0.68 5.46
CA SER A 56 -9.13 -0.68 6.39
C SER A 56 -9.37 0.73 6.95
N ASP A 57 -10.57 0.96 7.48
CA ASP A 57 -10.93 2.25 8.08
C ASP A 57 -9.96 2.68 9.20
N ARG A 58 -9.58 1.74 10.07
CA ARG A 58 -8.62 2.03 11.15
C ARG A 58 -7.21 2.36 10.65
N LEU A 59 -6.79 1.78 9.52
CA LEU A 59 -5.49 2.09 8.93
C LEU A 59 -5.53 3.46 8.25
N LYS A 60 -6.60 3.76 7.50
CA LYS A 60 -6.85 5.12 6.97
C LYS A 60 -6.78 6.16 8.08
N ALA A 61 -7.53 5.99 9.16
CA ALA A 61 -7.60 6.94 10.26
C ALA A 61 -6.23 7.16 10.95
N LEU A 62 -5.32 6.18 10.88
CA LEU A 62 -3.94 6.38 11.32
C LEU A 62 -3.16 7.21 10.30
N LEU A 63 -3.19 6.83 9.03
CA LEU A 63 -2.37 7.44 7.97
C LEU A 63 -2.73 8.92 7.74
N GLU A 64 -4.01 9.28 7.83
CA GLU A 64 -4.49 10.67 7.73
C GLU A 64 -3.89 11.60 8.79
N LYS A 65 -3.47 11.07 9.95
CA LYS A 65 -2.81 11.88 10.99
C LYS A 65 -1.38 12.27 10.60
N TYR A 66 -0.78 11.55 9.66
CA TYR A 66 0.58 11.78 9.23
C TYR A 66 0.67 12.62 7.96
N ASP A 67 -0.28 12.48 7.04
CA ASP A 67 -0.27 13.24 5.78
C ASP A 67 -1.70 13.50 5.32
N ASP A 68 -2.13 14.75 5.41
CA ASP A 68 -3.46 15.24 5.02
C ASP A 68 -3.63 15.35 3.49
N ARG A 69 -2.53 15.21 2.73
CA ARG A 69 -2.55 15.19 1.27
C ARG A 69 -2.89 13.82 0.71
N LEU A 70 -2.93 12.77 1.55
CA LEU A 70 -3.35 11.43 1.14
C LEU A 70 -4.80 11.46 0.65
N ARG A 71 -5.03 10.91 -0.54
CA ARG A 71 -6.36 10.78 -1.11
C ARG A 71 -6.92 9.41 -0.79
N PHE A 72 -8.16 9.40 -0.30
CA PHE A 72 -8.90 8.20 0.01
C PHE A 72 -10.25 8.22 -0.68
N GLN A 73 -10.62 7.09 -1.30
CA GLN A 73 -11.96 6.90 -1.83
C GLN A 73 -12.60 5.66 -1.24
N SER A 74 -13.85 5.80 -0.78
CA SER A 74 -14.57 4.71 -0.13
C SER A 74 -14.84 3.54 -1.08
N ALA A 75 -14.74 2.33 -0.53
CA ALA A 75 -15.09 1.09 -1.19
C ALA A 75 -15.80 0.15 -0.20
N ILE A 76 -16.97 -0.37 -0.58
CA ILE A 76 -17.63 -1.45 0.17
C ILE A 76 -17.04 -2.76 -0.32
N VAL A 77 -16.28 -3.43 0.53
CA VAL A 77 -15.71 -4.76 0.26
C VAL A 77 -16.73 -5.82 0.67
N THR A 78 -17.23 -6.57 -0.31
CA THR A 78 -18.29 -7.58 -0.12
C THR A 78 -17.75 -8.99 -0.36
N GLY A 79 -17.79 -9.82 0.68
CA GLY A 79 -17.46 -11.25 0.61
C GLY A 79 -18.53 -12.04 -0.14
N ARG A 80 -18.11 -12.82 -1.14
CA ARG A 80 -19.01 -13.66 -1.94
C ARG A 80 -19.59 -14.83 -1.15
N SER A 81 -18.78 -15.46 -0.30
CA SER A 81 -19.18 -16.65 0.45
C SER A 81 -19.71 -16.28 1.84
N THR A 82 -19.11 -15.29 2.50
CA THR A 82 -19.50 -14.91 3.86
C THR A 82 -20.64 -13.90 3.92
N GLN A 83 -20.99 -13.25 2.79
CA GLN A 83 -21.90 -12.09 2.73
C GLN A 83 -21.45 -10.91 3.62
N ARG A 84 -20.21 -10.93 4.12
CA ARG A 84 -19.63 -9.87 4.93
C ARG A 84 -19.45 -8.61 4.10
N GLN A 85 -19.78 -7.46 4.68
CA GLN A 85 -19.56 -6.15 4.08
C GLN A 85 -18.78 -5.27 5.03
N ASP A 86 -17.61 -4.83 4.59
CA ASP A 86 -16.75 -3.90 5.35
C ASP A 86 -16.45 -2.66 4.52
N ILE A 87 -16.26 -1.53 5.20
CA ILE A 87 -15.78 -0.30 4.57
C ILE A 87 -14.24 -0.36 4.49
N TYR A 88 -13.75 -0.22 3.27
CA TYR A 88 -12.35 -0.02 2.95
C TYR A 88 -12.17 1.27 2.16
N TRP A 89 -10.92 1.64 1.95
CA TRP A 89 -10.56 2.86 1.29
C TRP A 89 -9.47 2.62 0.26
N PHE A 90 -9.73 2.97 -0.98
CA PHE A 90 -8.66 3.08 -1.95
C PHE A 90 -7.74 4.21 -1.54
N MET A 91 -6.46 3.91 -1.37
CA MET A 91 -5.45 4.89 -1.00
C MET A 91 -4.60 5.23 -2.23
N GLU A 92 -4.49 6.52 -2.54
CA GLU A 92 -3.68 7.02 -3.66
C GLU A 92 -2.61 8.00 -3.17
N PRO A 93 -1.45 7.49 -2.72
CA PRO A 93 -0.33 8.35 -2.34
C PRO A 93 0.25 9.05 -3.58
N GLY A 94 0.78 10.26 -3.37
CA GLY A 94 1.49 11.01 -4.40
C GLY A 94 2.72 10.26 -4.91
N GLU A 95 3.07 10.50 -6.17
CA GLU A 95 4.26 9.94 -6.79
C GLU A 95 5.44 10.91 -6.67
N LEU A 96 6.63 10.38 -6.38
CA LEU A 96 7.82 11.17 -6.11
C LEU A 96 9.02 10.66 -6.90
N ASP A 97 9.66 11.56 -7.65
CA ASP A 97 10.95 11.29 -8.30
C ASP A 97 12.10 11.36 -7.27
N CYS A 98 12.45 10.19 -6.74
CA CYS A 98 13.34 10.08 -5.59
C CYS A 98 14.40 8.98 -5.73
N LEU A 99 14.58 8.41 -6.92
CA LEU A 99 15.61 7.40 -7.13
C LEU A 99 17.01 8.05 -7.07
N SER A 100 17.92 7.46 -6.28
CA SER A 100 19.34 7.78 -6.38
C SER A 100 19.94 7.14 -7.64
N GLY A 101 21.03 7.72 -8.17
CA GLY A 101 21.85 7.10 -9.21
C GLY A 101 22.46 5.74 -8.81
N LYS A 102 22.45 5.39 -7.51
CA LYS A 102 22.83 4.05 -7.01
C LYS A 102 21.72 3.01 -7.10
N THR A 103 20.50 3.40 -7.48
CA THR A 103 19.39 2.46 -7.72
C THR A 103 19.72 1.55 -8.89
N GLN A 104 19.51 0.25 -8.71
CA GLN A 104 19.67 -0.72 -9.78
C GLN A 104 18.30 -1.14 -10.30
N VAL A 105 18.03 -0.72 -11.53
CA VAL A 105 16.82 -1.06 -12.27
C VAL A 105 17.25 -1.79 -13.53
N ASP A 106 16.61 -2.91 -13.85
CA ASP A 106 16.90 -3.62 -15.10
C ASP A 106 16.16 -3.00 -16.30
N ALA A 107 16.41 -3.54 -17.50
CA ALA A 107 15.80 -3.06 -18.74
C ALA A 107 14.26 -3.13 -18.75
N GLY A 108 13.68 -3.99 -17.91
CA GLY A 108 12.23 -4.11 -17.72
C GLY A 108 11.66 -3.12 -16.70
N ARG A 109 12.45 -2.19 -16.16
CA ARG A 109 12.09 -1.32 -15.03
C ARG A 109 11.79 -2.06 -13.71
N THR A 110 12.30 -3.29 -13.55
CA THR A 110 12.21 -4.03 -12.29
C THR A 110 13.35 -3.61 -11.37
N CYS A 111 13.02 -3.28 -10.11
CA CYS A 111 14.00 -2.77 -9.16
C CYS A 111 14.71 -3.90 -8.43
N ARG A 112 16.03 -4.04 -8.64
CA ARG A 112 16.85 -5.04 -7.93
C ARG A 112 17.40 -4.51 -6.61
N ARG A 113 17.74 -3.23 -6.58
CA ARG A 113 18.19 -2.52 -5.37
C ARG A 113 17.62 -1.11 -5.38
N LEU A 114 16.76 -0.83 -4.42
CA LEU A 114 16.16 0.47 -4.23
C LEU A 114 17.03 1.33 -3.31
N VAL A 115 17.50 2.46 -3.83
CA VAL A 115 18.21 3.48 -3.03
C VAL A 115 17.54 4.83 -3.27
N LEU A 116 17.07 5.48 -2.22
CA LEU A 116 16.40 6.77 -2.35
C LEU A 116 17.40 7.92 -2.21
N SER A 117 17.22 8.97 -2.99
CA SER A 117 17.93 10.24 -2.86
C SER A 117 17.46 10.97 -1.58
N ALA A 118 18.33 11.08 -0.58
CA ALA A 118 18.02 11.76 0.68
C ALA A 118 17.47 13.20 0.51
N PRO A 119 18.02 14.07 -0.37
CA PRO A 119 17.49 15.42 -0.55
C PRO A 119 16.06 15.43 -1.12
N ASN A 120 15.71 14.45 -1.96
CA ASN A 120 14.40 14.40 -2.62
C ASN A 120 13.28 13.91 -1.68
N VAL A 121 13.62 13.07 -0.69
CA VAL A 121 12.60 12.47 0.21
C VAL A 121 12.39 13.25 1.49
N ARG A 122 13.31 14.13 1.90
CA ARG A 122 13.43 14.69 3.27
C ARG A 122 12.15 15.26 3.90
N ARG A 123 11.19 15.74 3.11
CA ARG A 123 9.93 16.32 3.61
C ARG A 123 8.74 15.36 3.51
N GLU A 124 8.89 14.30 2.74
CA GLU A 124 7.81 13.37 2.42
C GLU A 124 7.74 12.23 3.43
N ARG A 125 6.50 11.88 3.79
CA ARG A 125 6.20 10.88 4.83
C ARG A 125 5.69 9.58 4.24
N ILE A 126 4.89 9.68 3.17
CA ILE A 126 4.30 8.54 2.48
C ILE A 126 4.15 8.88 1.00
N PHE A 127 4.70 8.04 0.13
CA PHE A 127 4.72 8.32 -1.32
C PHE A 127 4.97 7.05 -2.13
N ARG A 128 4.59 7.09 -3.40
CA ARG A 128 4.97 6.11 -4.42
C ARG A 128 6.26 6.54 -5.10
N VAL A 129 7.13 5.59 -5.40
CA VAL A 129 8.37 5.86 -6.14
C VAL A 129 8.07 5.98 -7.64
N ALA A 130 8.46 7.10 -8.25
CA ALA A 130 8.32 7.32 -9.68
C ALA A 130 9.33 6.47 -10.49
N GLY A 131 9.00 6.21 -11.76
CA GLY A 131 9.95 5.65 -12.72
C GLY A 131 10.18 4.13 -12.63
N LEU A 132 9.48 3.42 -11.74
CA LEU A 132 9.51 1.96 -11.63
C LEU A 132 8.26 1.33 -12.28
N GLN A 133 8.39 0.09 -12.77
CA GLN A 133 7.21 -0.70 -13.20
C GLN A 133 6.40 -1.17 -11.98
N GLU A 134 7.11 -1.49 -10.89
CA GLU A 134 6.51 -1.83 -9.62
C GLU A 134 5.91 -0.58 -8.96
N ASP A 135 4.70 -0.70 -8.46
CA ASP A 135 4.11 0.32 -7.62
C ASP A 135 4.70 0.18 -6.20
N VAL A 136 5.74 0.95 -5.90
CA VAL A 136 6.49 0.86 -4.63
C VAL A 136 6.01 1.96 -3.68
N LEU A 137 5.39 1.56 -2.56
CA LEU A 137 4.99 2.46 -1.49
C LEU A 137 6.09 2.59 -0.43
N ILE A 138 6.48 3.83 -0.16
CA ILE A 138 7.47 4.18 0.86
C ILE A 138 6.78 4.92 2.00
N VAL A 139 7.17 4.58 3.23
CA VAL A 139 6.77 5.29 4.45
C VAL A 139 8.01 5.69 5.26
N ARG A 140 7.95 6.83 5.92
CA ARG A 140 8.98 7.31 6.85
C ARG A 140 8.92 6.54 8.17
N LEU A 141 10.04 6.54 8.91
CA LEU A 141 10.19 5.86 10.20
C LEU A 141 9.05 6.08 11.19
N ASP A 142 8.57 7.31 11.34
CA ASP A 142 7.50 7.64 12.30
C ASP A 142 6.19 6.93 11.99
N ILE A 143 5.85 6.78 10.70
CA ILE A 143 4.72 5.95 10.24
C ILE A 143 5.05 4.47 10.47
N ALA A 144 6.22 4.00 10.04
CA ALA A 144 6.63 2.60 10.15
C ALA A 144 6.54 2.10 11.60
N GLU A 145 7.08 2.85 12.57
CA GLU A 145 6.96 2.51 13.98
C GLU A 145 5.51 2.53 14.49
N SER A 146 4.71 3.48 14.01
CA SER A 146 3.29 3.57 14.36
C SER A 146 2.52 2.33 13.90
N LEU A 147 2.84 1.83 12.71
CA LEU A 147 2.29 0.59 12.17
C LEU A 147 2.74 -0.60 13.02
N LEU A 148 4.03 -0.71 13.34
CA LEU A 148 4.60 -1.84 14.12
C LEU A 148 4.09 -1.89 15.56
N ARG A 149 3.79 -0.75 16.19
CA ARG A 149 3.22 -0.69 17.54
C ARG A 149 1.75 -1.09 17.61
N ARG A 150 1.10 -1.31 16.46
CA ARG A 150 -0.32 -1.65 16.36
C ARG A 150 -0.47 -3.01 15.70
N ALA A 151 -1.47 -3.77 16.12
CA ALA A 151 -1.76 -5.08 15.54
C ALA A 151 -2.48 -4.95 14.19
N PHE A 152 -1.89 -4.27 13.19
CA PHE A 152 -2.41 -4.26 11.82
C PHE A 152 -2.08 -5.58 11.11
N THR A 153 -3.04 -6.08 10.35
CA THR A 153 -2.96 -7.38 9.67
C THR A 153 -2.57 -7.18 8.22
N GLY A 154 -1.70 -8.07 7.72
CA GLY A 154 -1.36 -8.13 6.30
C GLY A 154 -0.30 -7.12 5.83
N LEU A 155 0.46 -6.50 6.73
CA LEU A 155 1.55 -5.58 6.36
C LEU A 155 2.94 -6.15 6.62
N HIS A 156 3.89 -5.72 5.79
CA HIS A 156 5.31 -5.99 5.93
C HIS A 156 6.10 -4.70 5.64
N LEU A 157 7.15 -4.47 6.42
CA LEU A 157 8.01 -3.29 6.31
C LEU A 157 9.46 -3.73 6.08
N THR A 158 10.02 -3.28 4.97
CA THR A 158 11.43 -3.55 4.62
C THR A 158 12.21 -2.23 4.64
N PRO A 159 13.32 -2.11 5.38
CA PRO A 159 14.15 -0.91 5.36
C PRO A 159 14.63 -0.58 3.94
N VAL A 160 14.73 0.71 3.63
CA VAL A 160 15.23 1.21 2.34
C VAL A 160 16.46 2.07 2.54
N GLU A 161 17.46 1.86 1.70
CA GLU A 161 18.72 2.59 1.73
C GLU A 161 18.53 4.04 1.26
N LEU A 162 19.33 4.95 1.84
CA LEU A 162 19.43 6.33 1.41
C LEU A 162 20.83 6.62 0.89
N ASP A 163 20.91 7.47 -0.13
CA ASP A 163 22.13 8.08 -0.66
C ASP A 163 22.21 9.57 -0.33
#